data_AF-H2BTP1-F1
#
_entry.id   AF-H2BTP1-F1
#
_cell.length_a   1.000
_cell.length_b   1.000
_cell.length_c   1.000
_cell.angle_alpha   90.00
_cell.angle_beta   90.00
_cell.angle_gamma   90.00
#
_symmetry.space_group_name_H-M   'P 1'
#
loop_
_entity.id
_entity.type
_entity.pdbx_description
1 polymer ?
#
loop_
_entity_poly.entity_id
_entity_poly.type
_entity_poly.pdbx_seq_one_letter_code
_entity_poly.pdbx_strand_id
1 'polypeptide(L)' 'MLLQLEIPKDQQATGEEEWPFNLIDFITDNVWYLGALVLVLLIFFYARNYMKKH' A
#
# COMPACT_ATOMS: atom_id res chain seq x y z
N MET A 1 34.70 -18.12 27.09
CA MET A 1 33.24 -18.01 27.28
C MET A 1 32.72 -17.21 26.12
N LEU A 2 32.10 -17.88 25.14
CA LEU A 2 31.52 -17.21 23.98
C LEU A 2 30.16 -16.66 24.42
N LEU A 3 30.04 -15.33 24.47
CA LEU A 3 28.76 -14.66 24.57
C LEU A 3 27.95 -15.09 23.34
N GLN A 4 26.99 -15.98 23.53
CA GLN A 4 26.00 -16.30 22.51
C GLN A 4 25.15 -15.04 22.36
N LEU A 5 25.47 -14.26 21.34
CA LEU A 5 24.67 -13.12 20.88
C LEU A 5 23.25 -13.68 20.72
N GLU A 6 22.32 -13.32 21.61
CA GLU A 6 20.93 -13.73 21.52
C GLU A 6 20.42 -13.26 20.16
N ILE A 7 20.37 -14.19 19.21
CA ILE A 7 19.64 -13.97 17.96
C ILE A 7 18.23 -13.58 18.43
N PRO A 8 17.72 -12.40 18.05
CA PRO A 8 16.38 -12.01 18.45
C PRO A 8 15.45 -13.13 18.01
N LYS A 9 14.77 -13.75 18.98
CA LYS A 9 13.74 -14.75 18.71
C LYS A 9 12.81 -14.16 17.66
N ASP A 10 12.46 -14.95 16.65
CA ASP A 10 11.39 -14.59 15.74
C ASP A 10 10.23 -14.09 16.58
N GLN A 11 9.93 -12.79 16.42
CA GLN A 11 8.83 -12.19 17.12
C GLN A 11 7.60 -12.92 16.60
N GLN A 12 6.85 -13.56 17.50
CA GLN A 12 5.55 -14.07 17.13
C GLN A 12 4.77 -12.88 16.61
N ALA A 13 4.25 -13.03 15.39
CA ALA A 13 3.35 -12.06 14.79
C ALA A 13 2.35 -11.64 15.86
N THR A 14 2.32 -10.35 16.18
CA THR A 14 1.26 -9.81 17.04
C THR A 14 -0.08 -10.05 16.36
N GLY A 15 -1.20 -10.12 17.09
CA GLY A 15 -2.49 -10.59 16.52
C GLY A 15 -2.98 -9.84 15.26
N GLU A 16 -2.41 -8.68 14.95
CA GLU A 16 -2.65 -7.92 13.71
C GLU A 16 -1.77 -8.39 12.51
N GLU A 17 -0.60 -8.97 12.78
CA GLU A 17 0.32 -9.54 11.78
C GLU A 17 -0.07 -10.97 11.36
N GLU A 18 -0.99 -11.63 12.10
CA GLU A 18 -1.54 -12.94 11.74
C GLU A 18 -2.66 -12.86 10.70
N TRP A 19 -3.16 -11.65 10.37
CA TRP A 19 -4.33 -11.52 9.51
C TRP A 19 -4.01 -11.83 8.04
N PRO A 20 -4.77 -12.72 7.38
CA PRO A 20 -4.67 -12.88 5.93
C PRO A 20 -5.05 -11.57 5.23
N PHE A 21 -4.46 -11.32 4.06
CA PHE A 21 -4.75 -10.14 3.24
C PHE A 21 -6.25 -9.83 3.17
N ASN A 22 -6.66 -8.69 3.75
CA ASN A 22 -8.01 -8.18 3.65
C ASN A 22 -8.05 -7.02 2.65
N LEU A 23 -8.77 -7.23 1.55
CA LEU A 23 -8.91 -6.24 0.49
C LEU A 23 -9.58 -4.95 0.98
N ILE A 24 -10.50 -5.05 1.93
CA ILE A 24 -11.20 -3.88 2.49
C ILE A 24 -10.21 -3.03 3.29
N ASP A 25 -9.46 -3.65 4.20
CA ASP A 25 -8.49 -2.97 5.05
C ASP A 25 -7.38 -2.32 4.19
N PHE A 26 -6.92 -3.03 3.16
CA PHE A 26 -5.97 -2.48 2.20
C PHE A 26 -6.51 -1.22 1.50
N ILE A 27 -7.79 -1.21 1.09
CA ILE A 27 -8.39 -0.05 0.43
C ILE A 27 -8.58 1.11 1.41
N THR A 28 -9.02 0.85 2.64
CA THR A 28 -9.23 1.90 3.64
C THR A 28 -7.92 2.55 4.07
N ASP A 29 -6.87 1.75 4.28
CA ASP A 29 -5.56 2.25 4.72
C ASP A 29 -4.86 3.05 3.62
N ASN A 30 -5.16 2.74 2.36
CA ASN A 30 -4.52 3.35 1.20
C ASN A 30 -5.43 4.34 0.46
N VAL A 31 -6.54 4.78 1.06
CA VAL A 31 -7.56 5.63 0.42
C VAL A 31 -6.96 6.90 -0.21
N TRP A 32 -5.97 7.52 0.43
CA TRP A 32 -5.27 8.71 -0.07
C TRP A 32 -4.42 8.41 -1.31
N TYR A 33 -3.69 7.29 -1.31
CA TYR A 33 -2.87 6.88 -2.45
C TYR A 33 -3.75 6.47 -3.64
N LEU A 34 -4.85 5.76 -3.39
CA LEU A 34 -5.84 5.42 -4.40
C LEU A 34 -6.49 6.67 -4.99
N GLY A 35 -6.81 7.66 -4.15
CA GLY A 35 -7.32 8.96 -4.59
C GLY A 35 -6.35 9.71 -5.50
N ALA A 36 -5.07 9.76 -5.13
CA ALA A 36 -4.03 10.38 -5.94
C ALA A 36 -3.87 9.68 -7.30
N LEU A 37 -3.90 8.34 -7.33
CA LEU A 37 -3.85 7.55 -8.57
C LEU A 37 -5.02 7.91 -9.50
N VAL A 38 -6.24 7.96 -8.97
CA VAL A 38 -7.44 8.32 -9.74
C VAL A 38 -7.30 9.74 -10.29
N LEU A 39 -6.80 10.69 -9.50
CA LEU A 39 -6.60 12.06 -9.95
C LEU A 39 -5.60 12.16 -11.11
N VAL A 40 -4.48 11.44 -11.03
CA VAL A 40 -3.50 11.37 -12.14
C VAL A 40 -4.13 10.79 -13.41
N LEU A 41 -4.91 9.72 -13.28
CA LEU A 41 -5.62 9.13 -14.41
C LEU A 41 -6.62 10.10 -15.03
N LEU A 42 -7.41 10.81 -14.21
CA LEU A 42 -8.36 11.82 -14.68
C LEU A 42 -7.67 12.93 -15.45
N ILE A 43 -6.54 13.45 -14.95
CA ILE A 43 -5.75 14.46 -15.65
C ILE A 43 -5.24 13.91 -16.99
N PHE A 44 -4.69 12.71 -17.00
CA PHE A 44 -4.18 12.07 -18.21
C PHE A 44 -5.29 11.89 -19.27
N PHE A 45 -6.45 11.36 -18.88
CA PHE A 45 -7.57 11.17 -19.80
C PHE A 45 -8.15 12.49 -20.28
N TYR A 46 -8.24 13.49 -19.39
CA TYR A 46 -8.67 14.84 -19.76
C TYR A 46 -7.73 15.45 -20.81
N ALA A 47 -6.43 15.45 -20.54
CA ALA A 47 -5.41 15.97 -21.47
C ALA A 47 -5.44 15.21 -22.80
N ARG A 48 -5.55 13.88 -22.77
CA ARG A 48 -5.66 13.04 -23.97
C ARG A 48 -6.89 13.39 -24.80
N ASN A 49 -8.05 13.58 -24.18
CA ASN A 49 -9.27 13.92 -24.89
C ASN A 49 -9.24 15.36 -25.42
N TYR A 50 -8.61 16.28 -24.69
CA TYR A 50 -8.37 17.64 -25.16
C TYR A 50 -7.51 17.66 -26.43
N MET A 51 -6.39 16.92 -26.43
CA MET A 51 -5.50 16.79 -27.60
C MET A 51 -6.11 16.04 -28.80
N LYS A 52 -7.17 15.25 -28.61
CA LYS A 52 -7.89 14.62 -29.72
C LYS A 52 -8.92 15.53 -30.37
N LYS A 53 -9.36 16.57 -29.65
CA LYS A 53 -10.44 17.47 -30.06
C LYS A 53 -9.91 18.73 -30.76
N HIS A 54 -8.64 19.05 -30.55
CA HIS A 54 -7.90 20.14 -31.18
C HIS A 54 -6.78 19.58 -32.05
#